data_AF-A0A956AJY6-F1
#
_entry.id   AF-A0A956AJY6-F1
#
_cell.length_a   1.000
_cell.length_b   1.000
_cell.length_c   1.000
_cell.angle_alpha   90.00
_cell.angle_beta   90.00
_cell.angle_gamma   90.00
#
_symmetry.space_group_name_H-M   'P 1'
#
loop_
_entity.id
_entity.type
_entity.pdbx_description
1 polymer ?
#
loop_
_entity_poly.entity_id
_entity_poly.type
_entity_poly.pdbx_seq_one_letter_code
_entity_poly.pdbx_strand_id
1 'polypeptide(L)'
;MGSPVQSVIDEILGPLLERGGGHIEVVAVQGDEVRVRLSGKGAAGVGAEFIRAEIVVPALKAVLGDAVQVRFVDSLMPAEPDAEPRATGG
;
A
#
# COMPACT_ATOMS: atom_id res chain seq x y z
N MET A 1 -0.94 18.90 -0.44
CA MET A 1 0.12 18.21 0.32
C MET A 1 -0.33 16.77 0.49
N GLY A 2 0.44 15.81 -0.02
CA GLY A 2 0.12 14.38 0.12
C GLY A 2 0.14 13.95 1.59
N SER A 3 -0.51 12.83 1.92
CA SER A 3 -0.42 12.27 3.26
C SER A 3 1.03 11.81 3.54
N PRO A 4 1.49 11.78 4.80
CA PRO A 4 2.81 11.26 5.16
C PRO A 4 3.05 9.83 4.63
N VAL A 5 1.99 9.03 4.56
CA VAL A 5 2.00 7.69 3.94
C VAL A 5 2.39 7.76 2.47
N GLN A 6 1.78 8.68 1.72
CA GLN A 6 2.01 8.83 0.28
C GLN A 6 3.46 9.27 0.01
N SER A 7 4.00 10.20 0.80
CA SER A 7 5.41 10.62 0.67
C SER A 7 6.39 9.46 0.90
N VAL A 8 6.17 8.61 1.90
CA VAL A 8 7.04 7.43 2.12
C VAL A 8 6.98 6.47 0.94
N ILE A 9 5.78 6.29 0.38
CA ILE A 9 5.61 5.42 -0.77
C ILE A 9 6.29 6.00 -2.00
N ASP A 10 6.07 7.27 -2.32
CA ASP A 10 6.60 7.87 -3.54
C ASP A 10 8.13 8.11 -3.46
N GLU A 11 8.65 8.46 -2.28
CA GLU A 11 10.06 8.85 -2.11
C GLU A 11 10.98 7.70 -1.71
N ILE A 12 10.46 6.68 -1.02
CA ILE A 12 11.27 5.59 -0.46
C ILE A 12 10.87 4.25 -1.09
N LEU A 13 9.64 3.81 -0.89
CA LEU A 13 9.25 2.44 -1.24
C LEU A 13 9.10 2.23 -2.74
N GLY A 14 8.54 3.20 -3.47
CA GLY A 14 8.36 3.18 -4.91
C GLY A 14 9.69 2.98 -5.63
N PRO A 15 10.68 3.87 -5.47
CA PRO A 15 11.98 3.73 -6.10
C PRO A 15 12.73 2.44 -5.73
N LEU A 16 12.58 1.97 -4.48
CA LEU A 16 13.20 0.71 -4.03
C LEU A 16 12.58 -0.51 -4.71
N LEU A 17 11.25 -0.55 -4.80
CA LEU A 17 10.51 -1.68 -5.38
C LEU A 17 10.62 -1.68 -6.90
N GLU A 18 10.62 -0.50 -7.55
CA GLU A 18 10.75 -0.36 -9.00
C GLU A 18 12.08 -0.92 -9.51
N ARG A 19 13.18 -0.74 -8.75
CA ARG A 19 14.48 -1.36 -9.06
C ARG A 19 14.42 -2.89 -9.09
N GLY A 20 13.55 -3.49 -8.27
CA GLY A 20 13.29 -4.92 -8.24
C GLY A 20 12.24 -5.40 -9.26
N GLY A 21 11.63 -4.49 -10.02
CA GLY A 21 10.51 -4.78 -10.91
C GLY A 21 9.18 -4.99 -10.18
N GLY A 22 9.04 -4.46 -8.97
CA GLY A 22 7.79 -4.39 -8.22
C GLY A 22 7.27 -2.95 -8.13
N HIS A 23 6.04 -2.79 -7.68
CA HIS A 23 5.43 -1.48 -7.43
C HIS A 23 4.52 -1.57 -6.20
N ILE A 24 4.28 -0.42 -5.55
CA ILE A 24 3.43 -0.31 -4.36
C ILE A 24 2.48 0.88 -4.50
N GLU A 25 1.24 0.68 -4.09
CA GLU A 25 0.20 1.72 -4.09
C GLU A 25 -0.52 1.74 -2.74
N VAL A 26 -0.86 2.93 -2.24
CA VAL A 26 -1.83 3.08 -1.15
C VAL A 26 -3.23 2.90 -1.72
N VAL A 27 -3.99 1.96 -1.17
CA VAL A 27 -5.39 1.77 -1.53
C VAL A 27 -6.30 2.54 -0.58
N ALA A 28 -6.01 2.51 0.72
CA ALA A 28 -6.77 3.26 1.70
C ALA A 28 -5.95 3.52 2.97
N VAL A 29 -6.26 4.61 3.65
CA VAL A 29 -5.79 4.89 5.02
C VAL A 29 -7.04 5.14 5.87
N GLN A 30 -7.30 4.25 6.82
CA GLN A 30 -8.49 4.30 7.69
C GLN A 30 -8.07 4.16 9.14
N GLY A 31 -8.04 5.28 9.87
CA GLY A 31 -7.64 5.27 11.29
C GLY A 31 -6.20 4.76 11.46
N ASP A 32 -6.06 3.63 12.17
CA ASP A 32 -4.81 2.92 12.40
C ASP A 32 -4.50 1.85 11.33
N GLU A 33 -5.33 1.70 10.29
CA GLU A 33 -5.13 0.73 9.23
C GLU A 33 -4.68 1.39 7.91
N VAL A 34 -3.59 0.87 7.34
CA VAL A 34 -3.13 1.23 5.99
C VAL A 34 -3.25 0.01 5.09
N ARG A 35 -4.02 0.16 4.01
CA ARG A 35 -4.16 -0.84 2.96
C ARG A 35 -3.23 -0.48 1.81
N VAL A 36 -2.31 -1.38 1.50
CA VAL A 36 -1.39 -1.26 0.37
C VAL A 36 -1.59 -2.39 -0.61
N ARG A 37 -1.38 -2.09 -1.89
CA ARG A 37 -1.29 -3.07 -2.95
C ARG A 37 0.16 -3.17 -3.40
N LEU A 38 0.67 -4.39 -3.53
CA LEU A 38 1.91 -4.65 -4.23
C LEU A 38 1.57 -5.23 -5.61
N SER A 39 2.33 -4.84 -6.63
CA SER A 39 2.26 -5.42 -7.97
C SER A 39 3.66 -5.78 -8.51
N GLY A 40 3.71 -6.54 -9.61
CA GLY A 40 4.95 -7.00 -10.23
C GLY A 40 5.72 -8.02 -9.38
N LYS A 41 7.06 -8.02 -9.48
CA LYS A 41 7.93 -8.97 -8.77
C LYS A 41 7.89 -8.81 -7.24
N GLY A 42 7.49 -7.64 -6.74
CA GLY A 42 7.25 -7.42 -5.31
C GLY A 42 5.96 -8.06 -4.79
N ALA A 43 5.02 -8.39 -5.67
CA ALA A 43 3.73 -8.97 -5.29
C ALA A 43 3.73 -10.50 -5.29
N ALA A 44 4.38 -11.10 -6.29
CA ALA A 44 4.39 -12.53 -6.52
C ALA A 44 5.78 -12.97 -7.01
N GLY A 45 6.52 -13.67 -6.15
CA GLY A 45 7.87 -14.15 -6.43
C GLY A 45 8.58 -14.69 -5.19
N VAL A 46 9.70 -15.37 -5.40
CA VAL A 46 10.60 -15.79 -4.31
C VAL A 46 11.15 -14.52 -3.64
N GLY A 47 10.80 -14.31 -2.38
CA GLY A 47 11.16 -13.10 -1.62
C GLY A 47 10.03 -12.08 -1.45
N ALA A 48 8.84 -12.29 -2.02
CA ALA A 48 7.70 -11.38 -1.82
C ALA A 48 7.27 -11.30 -0.34
N GLU A 49 7.30 -12.43 0.39
CA GLU A 49 7.02 -12.45 1.83
C GLU A 49 8.06 -11.65 2.62
N PHE A 50 9.34 -11.80 2.30
CA PHE A 50 10.42 -11.02 2.90
C PHE A 50 10.27 -9.52 2.63
N ILE A 51 9.97 -9.14 1.38
CA ILE A 51 9.73 -7.73 1.03
C ILE A 51 8.57 -7.15 1.84
N ARG A 52 7.47 -7.89 1.99
CA ARG A 52 6.32 -7.46 2.80
C ARG A 52 6.71 -7.27 4.27
N ALA A 53 7.30 -8.29 4.88
CA ALA A 53 7.57 -8.33 6.32
C ALA A 53 8.75 -7.45 6.76
N GLU A 54 9.83 -7.41 5.97
CA GLU A 54 11.11 -6.82 6.39
C GLU A 54 11.38 -5.44 5.76
N ILE A 55 10.64 -5.07 4.70
CA ILE A 55 10.84 -3.78 4.02
C ILE A 55 9.60 -2.91 4.13
N VAL A 56 8.46 -3.38 3.63
CA VAL A 56 7.25 -2.55 3.52
C VAL A 56 6.63 -2.26 4.88
N VAL A 57 6.39 -3.29 5.70
CA VAL A 57 5.79 -3.11 7.04
C VAL A 57 6.66 -2.22 7.94
N PRO A 58 7.99 -2.45 8.07
CA PRO A 58 8.83 -1.62 8.93
C PRO A 58 8.93 -0.18 8.46
N ALA A 59 9.01 0.06 7.14
CA ALA A 59 9.06 1.43 6.60
C ALA A 59 7.77 2.21 6.88
N LEU A 60 6.61 1.57 6.72
CA LEU A 60 5.33 2.21 7.03
C LEU A 60 5.18 2.47 8.53
N LYS A 61 5.54 1.50 9.39
CA LYS A 61 5.49 1.67 10.85
C LYS A 61 6.48 2.72 11.36
N ALA A 62 7.64 2.85 10.75
CA ALA A 62 8.64 3.85 11.13
C ALA A 62 8.11 5.29 10.99
N VAL A 63 7.18 5.53 10.07
CA VAL A 63 6.61 6.87 9.82
C VAL A 63 5.26 7.07 10.48
N LEU A 64 4.42 6.03 10.52
CA LEU A 64 3.06 6.12 11.01
C LEU A 64 2.89 5.68 12.47
N GLY A 65 3.92 5.03 13.03
CA GLY A 65 3.94 4.45 14.37
C GLY A 65 3.66 2.95 14.38
N ASP A 66 4.21 2.27 15.39
CA ASP A 66 4.11 0.82 15.54
C ASP A 66 2.69 0.26 15.70
N ALA A 67 1.76 1.11 16.17
CA ALA A 67 0.36 0.77 16.35
C ALA A 67 -0.39 0.58 15.02
N VAL A 68 0.16 1.05 13.90
CA VAL A 68 -0.49 0.94 12.60
C VAL A 68 -0.52 -0.51 12.10
N GLN A 69 -1.70 -0.92 11.66
CA GLN A 69 -1.98 -2.18 11.00
C GLN A 69 -1.78 -2.03 9.50
N VAL A 70 -0.84 -2.79 8.94
CA VAL A 70 -0.59 -2.80 7.49
C VAL A 70 -1.29 -4.02 6.88
N ARG A 71 -2.20 -3.79 5.94
CA ARG A 71 -2.88 -4.85 5.19
C ARG A 71 -2.49 -4.82 3.72
N PHE A 72 -2.10 -5.99 3.21
CA PHE A 72 -1.88 -6.19 1.79
C PHE A 72 -3.18 -6.64 1.15
N VAL A 73 -3.68 -5.88 0.18
CA VAL A 73 -4.84 -6.32 -0.62
C VAL A 73 -4.35 -7.08 -1.84
N ASP A 74 -4.99 -8.23 -2.11
CA ASP A 74 -4.65 -9.05 -3.26
C ASP A 74 -4.88 -8.30 -4.57
N SER A 75 -3.94 -8.46 -5.50
CA SER A 75 -3.99 -7.82 -6.81
C SER A 75 -5.08 -8.40 -7.73
N LEU A 76 -5.80 -9.44 -7.29
CA LEU A 76 -6.87 -10.11 -8.05
C LEU A 76 -8.24 -9.45 -7.93
N MET A 77 -8.41 -8.50 -7.00
CA MET A 77 -9.63 -7.68 -6.94
C MET A 77 -9.28 -6.25 -7.36
N PRO A 78 -10.01 -5.66 -8.33
CA PRO A 78 -9.88 -4.24 -8.60
C PRO A 78 -10.11 -3.49 -7.29
N ALA A 79 -9.39 -2.38 -7.09
CA ALA A 79 -9.73 -1.48 -6.00
C ALA A 79 -11.16 -1.07 -6.30
N GLU A 80 -12.15 -1.52 -5.52
CA GLU A 80 -13.50 -1.04 -5.70
C GLU A 80 -13.39 0.49 -5.64
N PRO A 81 -13.70 1.20 -6.74
CA PRO A 81 -13.72 2.65 -6.67
C PRO A 81 -14.76 2.97 -5.61
N ASP A 82 -14.34 3.78 -4.64
CA ASP A 82 -15.15 4.43 -3.63
C ASP A 82 -16.59 4.55 -4.14
N ALA A 83 -17.51 3.79 -3.55
CA ALA A 83 -18.87 3.71 -4.01
C ALA A 83 -19.43 5.13 -4.10
N GLU A 84 -19.58 5.66 -5.33
CA GLU A 84 -20.30 6.89 -5.55
C GLU A 84 -21.63 6.78 -4.79
N PRO A 85 -21.96 7.72 -3.89
CA PRO A 85 -23.27 7.72 -3.29
C PRO A 85 -24.24 7.86 -4.45
N ARG A 86 -24.96 6.79 -4.77
CA ARG A 86 -26.07 6.83 -5.72
C ARG A 86 -27.00 7.93 -5.23
N ALA A 87 -26.94 9.07 -5.92
CA ALA A 87 -27.89 10.15 -5.77
C ALA A 87 -29.27 9.54 -6.01
N THR A 88 -30.00 9.33 -4.92
CA THR A 88 -31.43 9.06 -4.98
C THR A 88 -32.10 10.43 -5.03
N GLY A 89 -32.69 10.76 -6.16
CA GLY A 89 -33.54 11.95 -6.32
C GLY A 89 -33.53 12.44 -7.76
N GLY A 90 -34.65 12.55 -8.47
CA GLY A 90 -36.05 12.33 -8.10
C GLY A 90 -36.93 12.38 -9.35
#